data_AF-A0A835ZFE0-F1
#
_entry.id   AF-A0A835ZFE0-F1
#
_cell.length_a   1.000
_cell.length_b   1.000
_cell.length_c   1.000
_cell.angle_alpha   90.00
_cell.angle_beta   90.00
_cell.angle_gamma   90.00
#
_symmetry.space_group_name_H-M   'P 1'
#
loop_
_entity.id
_entity.type
_entity.pdbx_description
1 polymer ?
#
loop_
_entity_poly.entity_id
_entity_poly.type
_entity_poly.pdbx_seq_one_letter_code
_entity_poly.pdbx_strand_id
1 'polypeptide(L)'
;MNHHADKADVQMHGTTALFYLALGSNRNRRALGEGGACEAVMSAVSTFPSDASWQFCAAGAIASLAALPSNVEVLVAGGACTFVLAVLQANPQSAHTTGMALSAAGVLAPQHEIDLTANGACEAVMEALNAHVGHCRIQLQGLSVLVVLAHAREARLKLVAADAGAAALRAMRAFPADPLLQFSAVSTVASLTMDSEAYAAQLAGIGGCALVIAALGTCLRTAEHQQTALLALAVLAASPAASRADAAAACAAAVASLSAYPDDEGVNVAALLALASLARAAHATVLHDCGVRDVVTCATQRYPHSRNIQAFGEQVLQRLPRRSKRAR
;
A
#
# COMPACT_ATOMS: atom_id res chain seq x y z
N MET A 1 36.28 7.98 -7.39
CA MET A 1 35.29 9.05 -7.16
C MET A 1 35.85 10.14 -6.27
N ASN A 2 36.27 9.85 -5.03
CA ASN A 2 36.74 10.88 -4.08
C ASN A 2 37.94 11.71 -4.56
N HIS A 3 38.93 11.11 -5.24
CA HIS A 3 40.08 11.83 -5.80
C HIS A 3 39.76 12.73 -7.01
N HIS A 4 38.55 12.62 -7.57
CA HIS A 4 38.09 13.37 -8.74
C HIS A 4 36.70 13.96 -8.49
N ALA A 5 36.48 14.46 -7.27
CA ALA A 5 35.21 14.97 -6.78
C ALA A 5 34.66 16.14 -7.62
N ASP A 6 35.53 16.84 -8.35
CA ASP A 6 35.23 17.99 -9.22
C ASP A 6 34.88 17.60 -10.67
N LYS A 7 35.06 16.32 -11.06
CA LYS A 7 34.85 15.87 -12.44
C LYS A 7 33.49 15.16 -12.61
N ALA A 8 32.52 15.89 -13.17
CA ALA A 8 31.16 15.40 -13.40
C ALA A 8 31.11 14.05 -14.14
N ASP A 9 31.87 13.88 -15.23
CA ASP A 9 31.89 12.63 -15.98
C ASP A 9 32.40 11.45 -15.15
N VAL A 10 33.44 11.67 -14.34
CA VAL A 10 33.98 10.61 -13.47
C VAL A 10 32.98 10.24 -12.38
N GLN A 11 32.26 11.22 -11.83
CA GLN A 11 31.18 10.94 -10.89
C GLN A 11 30.04 10.18 -11.56
N MET A 12 29.61 10.58 -12.76
CA MET A 12 28.57 9.88 -13.53
C MET A 12 28.90 8.40 -13.73
N HIS A 13 30.07 8.11 -14.28
CA HIS A 13 30.48 6.73 -14.53
C HIS A 13 30.69 5.96 -13.22
N GLY A 14 31.22 6.61 -12.18
CA GLY A 14 31.38 6.03 -10.85
C GLY A 14 30.05 5.63 -10.21
N THR A 15 29.10 6.55 -10.14
CA THR A 15 27.74 6.32 -9.62
C THR A 15 27.01 5.25 -10.42
N THR A 16 27.16 5.27 -11.75
CA THR A 16 26.59 4.24 -12.62
C THR A 16 27.17 2.85 -12.34
N ALA A 17 28.48 2.75 -12.15
CA ALA A 17 29.12 1.50 -11.77
C ALA A 17 28.65 1.01 -10.40
N LEU A 18 28.55 1.90 -9.41
CA LEU A 18 28.03 1.58 -8.08
C LEU A 18 26.59 1.07 -8.13
N PHE A 19 25.73 1.71 -8.93
CA PHE A 19 24.37 1.26 -9.16
C PHE A 19 24.34 -0.19 -9.67
N TYR A 20 24.99 -0.48 -10.80
CA TYR A 20 24.96 -1.82 -11.40
C TYR A 20 25.64 -2.88 -10.55
N LEU A 21 26.70 -2.54 -9.80
CA LEU A 21 27.36 -3.48 -8.89
C LEU A 21 26.51 -3.80 -7.66
N ALA A 22 25.74 -2.84 -7.14
CA ALA A 22 24.84 -3.04 -6.00
C ALA A 22 23.53 -3.75 -6.39
N LEU A 23 23.14 -3.69 -7.65
CA LEU A 23 21.88 -4.25 -8.14
C LEU A 23 21.84 -5.77 -7.92
N GLY A 24 20.83 -6.24 -7.18
CA GLY A 24 20.58 -7.67 -6.96
C GLY A 24 21.57 -8.43 -6.07
N SER A 25 22.55 -7.78 -5.43
CA SER A 25 23.57 -8.47 -4.61
C SER A 25 23.77 -7.84 -3.23
N ASN A 26 23.23 -8.48 -2.19
CA ASN A 26 23.45 -8.04 -0.79
C ASN A 26 24.92 -8.09 -0.37
N ARG A 27 25.70 -9.04 -0.91
CA ARG A 27 27.15 -9.11 -0.67
C ARG A 27 27.85 -7.88 -1.22
N ASN A 28 27.50 -7.47 -2.44
CA ASN A 28 28.09 -6.28 -3.06
C ASN A 28 27.64 -5.02 -2.32
N ARG A 29 26.35 -4.88 -1.99
CA ARG A 29 25.82 -3.74 -1.22
C ARG A 29 26.57 -3.54 0.09
N ARG A 30 26.88 -4.64 0.80
CA ARG A 30 27.66 -4.60 2.03
C ARG A 30 29.08 -4.14 1.77
N ALA A 31 29.79 -4.80 0.84
CA ALA A 31 31.17 -4.45 0.53
C ALA A 31 31.32 -3.01 0.00
N LEU A 32 30.36 -2.54 -0.79
CA LEU A 32 30.31 -1.16 -1.29
C LEU A 32 30.05 -0.16 -0.14
N GLY A 33 29.10 -0.48 0.76
CA GLY A 33 28.83 0.33 1.95
C GLY A 33 30.06 0.44 2.86
N GLU A 34 30.69 -0.68 3.20
CA GLU A 34 31.94 -0.74 3.97
C GLU A 34 33.10 0.01 3.28
N GLY A 35 33.07 0.07 1.94
CA GLY A 35 34.03 0.80 1.11
C GLY A 35 33.74 2.29 0.94
N GLY A 36 32.73 2.85 1.61
CA GLY A 36 32.40 4.28 1.55
C GLY A 36 31.61 4.71 0.30
N ALA A 37 30.93 3.77 -0.37
CA ALA A 37 30.17 4.07 -1.58
C ALA A 37 28.97 4.99 -1.31
N CYS A 38 28.33 4.87 -0.15
CA CYS A 38 27.19 5.71 0.22
C CYS A 38 27.61 7.18 0.33
N GLU A 39 28.70 7.46 1.04
CA GLU A 39 29.28 8.78 1.20
C GLU A 39 29.74 9.35 -0.15
N ALA A 40 30.36 8.53 -1.00
CA ALA A 40 30.78 8.95 -2.33
C ALA A 40 29.58 9.36 -3.21
N VAL A 41 28.48 8.58 -3.20
CA VAL A 41 27.25 8.91 -3.94
C VAL A 41 26.64 10.20 -3.41
N MET A 42 26.50 10.35 -2.09
CA MET A 42 25.89 11.54 -1.50
C MET A 42 26.74 12.79 -1.68
N SER A 43 28.08 12.67 -1.63
CA SER A 43 28.99 13.77 -1.96
C SER A 43 28.89 14.18 -3.43
N ALA A 44 28.71 13.23 -4.35
CA ALA A 44 28.56 13.56 -5.76
C ALA A 44 27.21 14.23 -6.03
N VAL A 45 26.13 13.73 -5.41
CA VAL A 45 24.78 14.29 -5.50
C VAL A 45 24.73 15.74 -5.02
N SER A 46 25.41 16.08 -3.93
CA SER A 46 25.43 17.45 -3.40
C SER A 46 26.28 18.42 -4.23
N THR A 47 27.25 17.90 -4.98
CA THR A 47 28.17 18.73 -5.78
C THR A 47 27.63 19.02 -7.18
N PHE A 48 26.91 18.07 -7.78
CA PHE A 48 26.46 18.17 -9.17
C PHE A 48 24.94 18.19 -9.27
N PRO A 49 24.32 19.37 -9.44
CA PRO A 49 22.99 19.45 -10.01
C PRO A 49 23.11 19.07 -11.49
N SER A 50 22.39 18.04 -11.93
CA SER A 50 22.57 17.57 -13.30
C SER A 50 21.32 16.93 -13.89
N ASP A 51 21.39 16.78 -15.21
CA ASP A 51 20.36 16.33 -16.14
C ASP A 51 19.69 15.00 -15.76
N ALA A 52 18.68 14.62 -16.55
CA ALA A 52 17.88 13.42 -16.32
C ALA A 52 18.69 12.12 -16.24
N SER A 53 19.83 12.03 -16.95
CA SER A 53 20.67 10.81 -16.97
C SER A 53 21.43 10.66 -15.66
N TRP A 54 22.01 11.74 -15.15
CA TRP A 54 22.64 11.74 -13.83
C TRP A 54 21.64 11.40 -12.72
N GLN A 55 20.47 12.05 -12.74
CA GLN A 55 19.43 11.81 -11.74
C GLN A 55 18.96 10.36 -11.73
N PHE A 56 18.80 9.76 -12.91
CA PHE A 56 18.47 8.35 -13.04
C PHE A 56 19.53 7.46 -12.37
N CYS A 57 20.81 7.64 -12.70
CA CYS A 57 21.89 6.82 -12.14
C CYS A 57 22.05 7.01 -10.63
N ALA A 58 21.97 8.26 -10.15
CA ALA A 58 22.07 8.57 -8.72
C ALA A 58 20.90 7.98 -7.92
N ALA A 59 19.66 8.14 -8.38
CA ALA A 59 18.49 7.54 -7.74
C ALA A 59 18.57 6.00 -7.76
N GLY A 60 19.04 5.40 -8.86
CA GLY A 60 19.26 3.96 -8.96
C GLY A 60 20.34 3.44 -8.00
N ALA A 61 21.45 4.17 -7.85
CA ALA A 61 22.50 3.85 -6.89
C ALA A 61 21.98 3.91 -5.45
N ILE A 62 21.25 4.97 -5.09
CA ILE A 62 20.60 5.11 -3.77
C ILE A 62 19.64 3.95 -3.53
N ALA A 63 18.72 3.66 -4.46
CA ALA A 63 17.77 2.56 -4.32
C ALA A 63 18.47 1.20 -4.13
N SER A 64 19.54 0.95 -4.88
CA SER A 64 20.25 -0.33 -4.85
C SER A 64 21.09 -0.50 -3.59
N LEU A 65 21.73 0.57 -3.11
CA LEU A 65 22.52 0.56 -1.88
C LEU A 65 21.62 0.51 -0.64
N ALA A 66 20.55 1.31 -0.59
CA ALA A 66 19.57 1.36 0.51
C ALA A 66 18.75 0.08 0.66
N ALA A 67 18.69 -0.78 -0.37
CA ALA A 67 18.10 -2.11 -0.25
C ALA A 67 18.84 -3.02 0.75
N LEU A 68 19.99 -2.60 1.30
CA LEU A 68 20.58 -3.15 2.51
C LEU A 68 20.35 -2.17 3.68
N PRO A 69 19.63 -2.56 4.75
CA PRO A 69 19.25 -1.65 5.84
C PRO A 69 20.44 -0.94 6.51
N SER A 70 21.62 -1.57 6.60
CA SER A 70 22.81 -0.95 7.21
C SER A 70 23.33 0.27 6.44
N ASN A 71 22.95 0.43 5.17
CA ASN A 71 23.39 1.55 4.33
C ASN A 71 22.42 2.75 4.40
N VAL A 72 21.20 2.54 4.88
CA VAL A 72 20.12 3.53 4.82
C VAL A 72 20.49 4.79 5.61
N GLU A 73 20.95 4.64 6.86
CA GLU A 73 21.29 5.76 7.73
C GLU A 73 22.38 6.67 7.13
N VAL A 74 23.40 6.08 6.49
CA VAL A 74 24.48 6.84 5.84
C VAL A 74 23.93 7.66 4.66
N LEU A 75 23.06 7.05 3.86
CA LEU A 75 22.44 7.72 2.71
C LEU A 75 21.50 8.85 3.17
N VAL A 76 20.68 8.59 4.19
CA VAL A 76 19.73 9.58 4.75
C VAL A 76 20.48 10.74 5.39
N ALA A 77 21.53 10.48 6.17
CA ALA A 77 22.38 11.52 6.74
C ALA A 77 23.05 12.40 5.66
N GLY A 78 23.32 11.82 4.48
CA GLY A 78 23.81 12.56 3.32
C GLY A 78 22.74 13.32 2.53
N GLY A 79 21.46 13.24 2.91
CA GLY A 79 20.34 13.94 2.26
C GLY A 79 19.60 13.14 1.18
N ALA A 80 19.65 11.80 1.20
CA ALA A 80 19.03 10.96 0.17
C ALA A 80 17.53 11.20 0.03
N CYS A 81 16.79 11.37 1.14
CA CYS A 81 15.35 11.67 1.13
C CYS A 81 15.04 12.93 0.32
N THR A 82 15.72 14.04 0.60
CA THR A 82 15.51 15.30 -0.12
C THR A 82 15.88 15.18 -1.59
N PHE A 83 16.98 14.49 -1.90
CA PHE A 83 17.40 14.28 -3.28
C PHE A 83 16.37 13.46 -4.10
N VAL A 84 15.90 12.32 -3.59
CA VAL A 84 14.98 11.46 -4.36
C VAL A 84 13.64 12.17 -4.63
N LEU A 85 13.18 13.01 -3.70
CA LEU A 85 11.97 13.81 -3.90
C LEU A 85 12.19 14.93 -4.91
N ALA A 86 13.35 15.60 -4.87
CA ALA A 86 13.71 16.58 -5.89
C ALA A 86 13.79 15.96 -7.30
N VAL A 87 14.27 14.72 -7.42
CA VAL A 87 14.30 13.98 -8.69
C VAL A 87 12.87 13.70 -9.21
N LEU A 88 11.93 13.31 -8.33
CA LEU A 88 10.53 13.12 -8.72
C LEU A 88 9.91 14.41 -9.27
N GLN A 89 10.23 15.55 -8.65
CA GLN A 89 9.68 16.86 -9.03
C GLN A 89 10.34 17.45 -10.27
N ALA A 90 11.63 17.19 -10.50
CA ALA A 90 12.38 17.78 -11.60
C ALA A 90 12.04 17.13 -12.97
N ASN A 91 11.74 15.84 -12.99
CA ASN A 91 11.54 15.07 -14.21
C ASN A 91 10.24 14.23 -14.22
N PRO A 92 9.06 14.85 -13.97
CA PRO A 92 7.81 14.12 -13.79
C PRO A 92 7.32 13.39 -15.05
N GLN A 93 7.89 13.68 -16.22
CA GLN A 93 7.53 13.03 -17.49
C GLN A 93 8.46 11.84 -17.83
N SER A 94 9.61 11.69 -17.15
CA SER A 94 10.56 10.60 -17.43
C SER A 94 10.21 9.36 -16.62
N ALA A 95 9.53 8.40 -17.25
CA ALA A 95 9.14 7.15 -16.57
C ALA A 95 10.34 6.40 -15.96
N HIS A 96 11.50 6.45 -16.60
CA HIS A 96 12.72 5.80 -16.11
C HIS A 96 13.23 6.48 -14.83
N THR A 97 13.35 7.80 -14.85
CA THR A 97 13.84 8.59 -13.71
C THR A 97 12.85 8.51 -12.54
N THR A 98 11.55 8.67 -12.82
CA THR A 98 10.47 8.52 -11.84
C THR A 98 10.48 7.14 -11.19
N GLY A 99 10.60 6.07 -12.00
CA GLY A 99 10.62 4.70 -11.49
C GLY A 99 11.83 4.41 -10.57
N MET A 100 13.00 4.99 -10.86
CA MET A 100 14.16 4.86 -9.97
C MET A 100 13.98 5.66 -8.67
N ALA A 101 13.48 6.88 -8.77
CA ALA A 101 13.25 7.72 -7.59
C ALA A 101 12.16 7.14 -6.67
N LEU A 102 11.05 6.60 -7.22
CA LEU A 102 10.06 5.87 -6.44
C LEU A 102 10.63 4.58 -5.83
N SER A 103 11.51 3.88 -6.56
CA SER A 103 12.20 2.71 -5.99
C SER A 103 13.07 3.10 -4.79
N ALA A 104 13.78 4.23 -4.88
CA ALA A 104 14.60 4.75 -3.78
C ALA A 104 13.72 5.18 -2.60
N ALA A 105 12.66 5.95 -2.85
CA ALA A 105 11.70 6.34 -1.82
C ALA A 105 11.08 5.12 -1.12
N GLY A 106 10.72 4.07 -1.87
CA GLY A 106 10.13 2.85 -1.34
C GLY A 106 11.04 2.05 -0.41
N VAL A 107 12.36 2.07 -0.62
CA VAL A 107 13.32 1.41 0.29
C VAL A 107 13.69 2.28 1.50
N LEU A 108 13.62 3.61 1.37
CA LEU A 108 13.89 4.54 2.47
C LEU A 108 12.70 4.68 3.42
N ALA A 109 11.47 4.63 2.90
CA ALA A 109 10.24 4.91 3.66
C ALA A 109 10.04 4.06 4.91
N PRO A 110 10.28 2.73 4.93
CA PRO A 110 9.99 1.91 6.12
C PRO A 110 10.73 2.33 7.40
N GLN A 111 11.85 3.05 7.28
CA GLN A 111 12.64 3.55 8.41
C GLN A 111 12.55 5.09 8.54
N HIS A 112 12.18 5.80 7.47
CA HIS A 112 12.22 7.26 7.39
C HIS A 112 10.94 7.88 6.82
N GLU A 113 9.78 7.26 7.05
CA GLU A 113 8.47 7.76 6.61
C GLU A 113 8.16 9.16 7.15
N ILE A 114 8.58 9.48 8.37
CA ILE A 114 8.41 10.81 8.98
C ILE A 114 9.24 11.86 8.23
N ASP A 115 10.53 11.57 8.00
CA ASP A 115 11.43 12.49 7.29
C ASP A 115 10.96 12.72 5.84
N LEU A 116 10.59 11.65 5.14
CA LEU A 116 10.04 11.75 3.79
C LEU A 116 8.75 12.58 3.77
N THR A 117 7.86 12.37 4.74
CA THR A 117 6.61 13.15 4.86
C THR A 117 6.89 14.63 5.10
N ALA A 118 7.85 14.95 5.97
CA ALA A 118 8.26 16.33 6.25
C ALA A 118 8.88 17.02 5.01
N ASN A 119 9.52 16.24 4.13
CA ASN A 119 10.12 16.74 2.88
C ASN A 119 9.14 16.74 1.67
N GLY A 120 7.84 16.48 1.88
CA GLY A 120 6.83 16.57 0.81
C GLY A 120 6.68 15.31 -0.06
N ALA A 121 6.97 14.13 0.50
CA ALA A 121 6.85 12.87 -0.24
C ALA A 121 5.41 12.57 -0.70
N CYS A 122 4.39 12.98 0.07
CA CYS A 122 3.00 12.75 -0.30
C CYS A 122 2.67 13.42 -1.64
N GLU A 123 3.03 14.70 -1.77
CA GLU A 123 2.81 15.51 -2.96
C GLU A 123 3.62 15.00 -4.14
N ALA A 124 4.91 14.71 -3.95
CA ALA A 124 5.79 14.26 -5.02
C ALA A 124 5.39 12.88 -5.59
N VAL A 125 5.00 11.95 -4.71
CA VAL A 125 4.52 10.62 -5.15
C VAL A 125 3.17 10.74 -5.87
N MET A 126 2.26 11.58 -5.37
CA MET A 126 0.97 11.80 -6.02
C MET A 126 1.12 12.45 -7.41
N GLU A 127 2.03 13.40 -7.56
CA GLU A 127 2.36 13.99 -8.86
C GLU A 127 2.90 12.93 -9.84
N ALA A 128 3.83 12.08 -9.40
CA ALA A 128 4.36 10.97 -10.19
C ALA A 128 3.26 9.98 -10.63
N LEU A 129 2.36 9.61 -9.72
CA LEU A 129 1.23 8.73 -10.03
C LEU A 129 0.27 9.36 -11.05
N ASN A 130 0.10 10.69 -11.02
CA ASN A 130 -0.77 11.41 -11.95
C ASN A 130 -0.12 11.64 -13.31
N ALA A 131 1.19 11.87 -13.37
CA ALA A 131 1.93 12.00 -14.63
C ALA A 131 2.01 10.67 -15.40
N HIS A 132 1.99 9.53 -14.69
CA HIS A 132 2.22 8.20 -15.26
C HIS A 132 1.07 7.22 -15.04
N VAL A 133 -0.17 7.67 -15.27
CA VAL A 133 -1.39 6.84 -15.12
C VAL A 133 -1.37 5.52 -15.89
N GLY A 134 -0.71 5.50 -17.06
CA GLY A 134 -0.61 4.34 -17.93
C GLY A 134 0.60 3.43 -17.66
N HIS A 135 1.42 3.72 -16.64
CA HIS A 135 2.66 2.99 -16.40
C HIS A 135 2.58 2.10 -15.15
N CYS A 136 2.24 0.82 -15.34
CA CYS A 136 1.96 -0.15 -14.26
C CYS A 136 3.03 -0.13 -13.14
N ARG A 137 4.32 -0.20 -13.51
CA ARG A 137 5.42 -0.23 -12.52
C ARG A 137 5.50 1.04 -11.66
N ILE A 138 5.20 2.20 -12.23
CA ILE A 138 5.23 3.48 -11.49
C ILE A 138 4.04 3.56 -10.56
N GLN A 139 2.85 3.12 -11.03
CA GLN A 139 1.67 3.00 -10.18
C GLN A 139 1.94 2.07 -9.00
N LEU A 140 2.49 0.88 -9.25
CA LEU A 140 2.86 -0.07 -8.20
C LEU A 140 3.83 0.55 -7.19
N GLN A 141 4.98 1.05 -7.65
CA GLN A 141 6.01 1.60 -6.76
C GLN A 141 5.49 2.79 -5.95
N GLY A 142 4.75 3.71 -6.58
CA GLY A 142 4.16 4.86 -5.90
C GLY A 142 3.14 4.44 -4.86
N LEU A 143 2.22 3.52 -5.18
CA LEU A 143 1.24 3.00 -4.23
C LEU A 143 1.92 2.28 -3.06
N SER A 144 2.98 1.50 -3.30
CA SER A 144 3.77 0.89 -2.21
C SER A 144 4.37 1.93 -1.28
N VAL A 145 4.89 3.06 -1.80
CA VAL A 145 5.36 4.18 -0.97
C VAL A 145 4.19 4.79 -0.18
N LEU A 146 3.04 5.02 -0.81
CA LEU A 146 1.87 5.59 -0.13
C LEU A 146 1.35 4.71 1.02
N VAL A 147 1.38 3.38 0.87
CA VAL A 147 1.00 2.45 1.95
C VAL A 147 1.88 2.66 3.18
N VAL A 148 3.20 2.78 2.98
CA VAL A 148 4.15 2.99 4.09
C VAL A 148 3.94 4.36 4.71
N LEU A 149 3.89 5.42 3.90
CA LEU A 149 3.67 6.78 4.41
C LEU A 149 2.36 6.89 5.20
N ALA A 150 1.29 6.18 4.77
CA ALA A 150 0.01 6.20 5.45
C ALA A 150 0.05 5.66 6.89
N HIS A 151 1.11 4.99 7.36
CA HIS A 151 1.24 4.64 8.79
C HIS A 151 1.30 5.87 9.69
N ALA A 152 1.98 6.93 9.25
CA ALA A 152 2.03 8.20 9.95
C ALA A 152 0.70 8.95 9.79
N ARG A 153 0.09 9.37 10.91
CA ARG A 153 -1.22 10.07 10.88
C ARG A 153 -1.18 11.37 10.09
N GLU A 154 -0.10 12.15 10.19
CA GLU A 154 0.05 13.39 9.41
C GLU A 154 0.07 13.13 7.90
N ALA A 155 0.88 12.16 7.45
CA ALA A 155 0.93 11.75 6.06
C ALA A 155 -0.43 11.25 5.58
N ARG A 156 -1.12 10.43 6.38
CA ARG A 156 -2.48 9.94 6.06
C ARG A 156 -3.45 11.09 5.76
N LEU A 157 -3.42 12.17 6.55
CA LEU A 157 -4.25 13.35 6.31
C LEU A 157 -3.89 14.06 5.00
N LYS A 158 -2.59 14.23 4.71
CA LYS A 158 -2.11 14.80 3.44
C LYS A 158 -2.53 13.94 2.24
N LEU A 159 -2.43 12.62 2.35
CA LEU A 159 -2.82 11.68 1.30
C LEU A 159 -4.34 11.64 1.05
N VAL A 160 -5.15 11.74 2.10
CA VAL A 160 -6.62 11.90 1.96
C VAL A 160 -6.93 13.22 1.25
N ALA A 161 -6.28 14.32 1.63
CA ALA A 161 -6.48 15.62 0.98
C ALA A 161 -6.06 15.63 -0.50
N ALA A 162 -5.04 14.84 -0.86
CA ALA A 162 -4.59 14.64 -2.24
C ALA A 162 -5.42 13.60 -3.03
N ASP A 163 -6.42 12.99 -2.41
CA ASP A 163 -7.27 11.93 -2.96
C ASP A 163 -6.50 10.69 -3.47
N ALA A 164 -5.49 10.26 -2.69
CA ALA A 164 -4.68 9.08 -2.97
C ALA A 164 -5.51 7.79 -3.12
N GLY A 165 -6.63 7.67 -2.41
CA GLY A 165 -7.57 6.55 -2.55
C GLY A 165 -8.21 6.50 -3.94
N ALA A 166 -8.65 7.62 -4.50
CA ALA A 166 -9.17 7.65 -5.87
C ALA A 166 -8.09 7.32 -6.90
N ALA A 167 -6.85 7.78 -6.68
CA ALA A 167 -5.70 7.41 -7.52
C ALA A 167 -5.44 5.89 -7.49
N ALA A 168 -5.52 5.26 -6.31
CA ALA A 168 -5.42 3.81 -6.16
C ALA A 168 -6.54 3.06 -6.90
N LEU A 169 -7.80 3.48 -6.76
CA LEU A 169 -8.93 2.87 -7.48
C LEU A 169 -8.80 3.02 -9.01
N ARG A 170 -8.28 4.15 -9.49
CA ARG A 170 -7.96 4.36 -10.90
C ARG A 170 -6.87 3.40 -11.38
N ALA A 171 -5.80 3.21 -10.59
CA ALA A 171 -4.75 2.23 -10.92
C ALA A 171 -5.31 0.80 -10.98
N MET A 172 -6.19 0.43 -10.04
CA MET A 172 -6.86 -0.88 -10.05
C MET A 172 -7.65 -1.12 -11.34
N ARG A 173 -8.35 -0.10 -11.85
CA ARG A 173 -9.09 -0.18 -13.13
C ARG A 173 -8.16 -0.34 -14.33
N ALA A 174 -7.04 0.37 -14.33
CA ALA A 174 -6.09 0.35 -15.44
C ALA A 174 -5.31 -0.98 -15.51
N PHE A 175 -5.04 -1.62 -14.36
CA PHE A 175 -4.22 -2.82 -14.27
C PHE A 175 -4.90 -3.96 -13.49
N PRO A 176 -6.06 -4.47 -13.94
CA PRO A 176 -6.84 -5.48 -13.21
C PRO A 176 -6.13 -6.83 -13.08
N ALA A 177 -5.16 -7.12 -13.95
CA ALA A 177 -4.46 -8.39 -14.01
C ALA A 177 -3.14 -8.42 -13.22
N ASP A 178 -2.66 -7.29 -12.67
CA ASP A 178 -1.40 -7.22 -11.92
C ASP A 178 -1.67 -7.43 -10.41
N PRO A 179 -1.32 -8.60 -9.82
CA PRO A 179 -1.67 -8.90 -8.43
C PRO A 179 -0.99 -7.98 -7.42
N LEU A 180 0.25 -7.56 -7.70
CA LEU A 180 1.02 -6.71 -6.78
C LEU A 180 0.46 -5.29 -6.74
N LEU A 181 0.06 -4.78 -7.90
CA LEU A 181 -0.60 -3.47 -7.99
C LEU A 181 -1.96 -3.51 -7.33
N GLN A 182 -2.77 -4.54 -7.58
CA GLN A 182 -4.07 -4.70 -6.93
C GLN A 182 -3.92 -4.74 -5.41
N PHE A 183 -2.97 -5.52 -4.90
CA PHE A 183 -2.70 -5.57 -3.46
C PHE A 183 -2.26 -4.22 -2.89
N SER A 184 -1.30 -3.54 -3.55
CA SER A 184 -0.82 -2.23 -3.09
C SER A 184 -1.94 -1.19 -3.08
N ALA A 185 -2.77 -1.17 -4.12
CA ALA A 185 -3.90 -0.25 -4.22
C ALA A 185 -4.96 -0.51 -3.14
N VAL A 186 -5.32 -1.77 -2.91
CA VAL A 186 -6.27 -2.15 -1.85
C VAL A 186 -5.73 -1.80 -0.47
N SER A 187 -4.43 -2.03 -0.23
CA SER A 187 -3.74 -1.61 0.99
C SER A 187 -3.78 -0.10 1.18
N THR A 188 -3.55 0.69 0.12
CA THR A 188 -3.69 2.16 0.18
C THR A 188 -5.12 2.55 0.58
N VAL A 189 -6.14 1.96 -0.04
CA VAL A 189 -7.54 2.22 0.30
C VAL A 189 -7.86 1.85 1.76
N ALA A 190 -7.44 0.66 2.22
CA ALA A 190 -7.64 0.23 3.60
C ALA A 190 -6.99 1.22 4.60
N SER A 191 -5.74 1.59 4.37
CA SER A 191 -4.98 2.49 5.26
C SER A 191 -5.55 3.90 5.32
N LEU A 192 -6.10 4.43 4.21
CA LEU A 192 -6.63 5.80 4.16
C LEU A 192 -8.08 5.91 4.68
N THR A 193 -8.85 4.81 4.62
CA THR A 193 -10.26 4.80 5.05
C THR A 193 -10.46 4.47 6.52
N MET A 194 -9.47 3.87 7.19
CA MET A 194 -9.57 3.35 8.56
C MET A 194 -10.11 4.37 9.58
N ASP A 195 -9.73 5.64 9.45
CA ASP A 195 -10.09 6.72 10.40
C ASP A 195 -11.07 7.76 9.81
N SER A 196 -11.61 7.54 8.60
CA SER A 196 -12.44 8.54 7.92
C SER A 196 -13.62 7.91 7.20
N GLU A 197 -14.78 7.90 7.89
CA GLU A 197 -16.05 7.44 7.33
C GLU A 197 -16.48 8.28 6.10
N ALA A 198 -16.26 9.60 6.16
CA ALA A 198 -16.56 10.49 5.04
C ALA A 198 -15.73 10.13 3.79
N TYR A 199 -14.43 9.84 3.98
CA TYR A 199 -13.57 9.45 2.87
C TYR A 199 -13.91 8.05 2.36
N ALA A 200 -14.25 7.12 3.25
CA ALA A 200 -14.74 5.81 2.86
C ALA A 200 -16.04 5.90 2.03
N ALA A 201 -16.98 6.77 2.41
CA ALA A 201 -18.20 7.02 1.66
C ALA A 201 -17.91 7.63 0.27
N GLN A 202 -16.95 8.56 0.17
CA GLN A 202 -16.49 9.08 -1.12
C GLN A 202 -15.94 7.96 -2.01
N LEU A 203 -15.02 7.14 -1.51
CA LEU A 203 -14.42 6.04 -2.26
C LEU A 203 -15.45 4.97 -2.65
N ALA A 204 -16.41 4.67 -1.77
CA ALA A 204 -17.53 3.79 -2.08
C ALA A 204 -18.40 4.37 -3.20
N GLY A 205 -18.71 5.67 -3.16
CA GLY A 205 -19.52 6.37 -4.16
C GLY A 205 -18.89 6.38 -5.56
N ILE A 206 -17.56 6.32 -5.66
CA ILE A 206 -16.86 6.17 -6.94
C ILE A 206 -16.59 4.70 -7.30
N GLY A 207 -17.27 3.72 -6.68
CA GLY A 207 -17.21 2.31 -7.04
C GLY A 207 -16.06 1.52 -6.41
N GLY A 208 -15.54 1.97 -5.26
CA GLY A 208 -14.45 1.30 -4.54
C GLY A 208 -14.78 -0.14 -4.14
N CYS A 209 -15.99 -0.40 -3.63
CA CYS A 209 -16.42 -1.75 -3.23
C CYS A 209 -16.28 -2.75 -4.38
N ALA A 210 -16.87 -2.43 -5.54
CA ALA A 210 -16.86 -3.29 -6.72
C ALA A 210 -15.42 -3.63 -7.18
N LEU A 211 -14.49 -2.68 -7.12
CA LEU A 211 -13.09 -2.91 -7.49
C LEU A 211 -12.37 -3.85 -6.52
N VAL A 212 -12.56 -3.65 -5.21
CA VAL A 212 -11.94 -4.53 -4.19
C VAL A 212 -12.50 -5.95 -4.31
N ILE A 213 -13.81 -6.10 -4.53
CA ILE A 213 -14.46 -7.41 -4.77
C ILE A 213 -13.91 -8.07 -6.04
N ALA A 214 -13.74 -7.31 -7.14
CA ALA A 214 -13.16 -7.84 -8.37
C ALA A 214 -11.70 -8.30 -8.18
N ALA A 215 -10.90 -7.57 -7.42
CA ALA A 215 -9.53 -7.95 -7.08
C ALA A 215 -9.47 -9.24 -6.25
N LEU A 216 -10.34 -9.36 -5.24
CA LEU A 216 -10.56 -10.58 -4.46
C LEU A 216 -10.93 -11.77 -5.36
N GLY A 217 -11.77 -11.54 -6.37
CA GLY A 217 -12.23 -12.54 -7.33
C GLY A 217 -11.17 -12.98 -8.34
N THR A 218 -10.12 -12.20 -8.59
CA THR A 218 -9.17 -12.46 -9.70
C THR A 218 -7.76 -12.84 -9.25
N CYS A 219 -7.15 -12.08 -8.35
CA CYS A 219 -5.69 -12.16 -8.09
C CYS A 219 -5.30 -12.17 -6.61
N LEU A 220 -6.16 -11.70 -5.71
CA LEU A 220 -5.88 -11.60 -4.28
C LEU A 220 -6.12 -12.95 -3.57
N ARG A 221 -5.21 -13.91 -3.78
CA ARG A 221 -5.38 -15.33 -3.41
C ARG A 221 -4.63 -15.81 -2.15
N THR A 222 -3.97 -14.93 -1.40
CA THR A 222 -3.27 -15.30 -0.15
C THR A 222 -4.09 -14.86 1.06
N ALA A 223 -3.80 -15.42 2.23
CA ALA A 223 -4.45 -14.99 3.47
C ALA A 223 -4.25 -13.49 3.75
N GLU A 224 -3.03 -12.98 3.54
CA GLU A 224 -2.71 -11.56 3.67
C GLU A 224 -3.53 -10.69 2.70
N HIS A 225 -3.63 -11.11 1.42
CA HIS A 225 -4.43 -10.40 0.44
C HIS A 225 -5.92 -10.36 0.84
N GLN A 226 -6.44 -11.47 1.36
CA GLN A 226 -7.83 -11.57 1.81
C GLN A 226 -8.08 -10.68 3.01
N GLN A 227 -7.21 -10.74 4.02
CA GLN A 227 -7.28 -9.91 5.21
C GLN A 227 -7.36 -8.42 4.84
N THR A 228 -6.41 -7.92 4.05
CA THR A 228 -6.36 -6.48 3.71
C THR A 228 -7.56 -6.04 2.89
N ALA A 229 -8.01 -6.84 1.92
CA ALA A 229 -9.19 -6.53 1.13
C ALA A 229 -10.49 -6.55 1.96
N LEU A 230 -10.63 -7.48 2.91
CA LEU A 230 -11.77 -7.53 3.81
C LEU A 230 -11.80 -6.33 4.76
N LEU A 231 -10.65 -5.86 5.23
CA LEU A 231 -10.55 -4.62 6.02
C LEU A 231 -11.03 -3.41 5.21
N ALA A 232 -10.61 -3.28 3.95
CA ALA A 232 -11.11 -2.22 3.06
C ALA A 232 -12.63 -2.32 2.87
N LEU A 233 -13.15 -3.53 2.59
CA LEU A 233 -14.59 -3.75 2.40
C LEU A 233 -15.40 -3.49 3.67
N ALA A 234 -14.86 -3.77 4.86
CA ALA A 234 -15.53 -3.52 6.13
C ALA A 234 -15.93 -2.05 6.29
N VAL A 235 -15.06 -1.13 5.84
CA VAL A 235 -15.31 0.31 5.92
C VAL A 235 -16.11 0.79 4.71
N LEU A 236 -15.71 0.41 3.50
CA LEU A 236 -16.36 0.88 2.26
C LEU A 236 -17.82 0.42 2.17
N ALA A 237 -18.09 -0.88 2.37
CA ALA A 237 -19.43 -1.45 2.19
C ALA A 237 -20.39 -1.14 3.35
N ALA A 238 -19.86 -0.73 4.51
CA ALA A 238 -20.65 -0.22 5.62
C ALA A 238 -20.99 1.28 5.48
N SER A 239 -20.36 1.99 4.54
CA SER A 239 -20.60 3.41 4.34
C SER A 239 -22.01 3.70 3.81
N PRO A 240 -22.60 4.87 4.11
CA PRO A 240 -23.93 5.24 3.60
C PRO A 240 -24.03 5.32 2.08
N ALA A 241 -22.89 5.52 1.38
CA ALA A 241 -22.83 5.60 -0.07
C ALA A 241 -22.81 4.23 -0.75
N ALA A 242 -22.52 3.14 -0.02
CA ALA A 242 -22.51 1.80 -0.57
C ALA A 242 -23.94 1.32 -0.88
N SER A 243 -24.13 0.78 -2.09
CA SER A 243 -25.41 0.20 -2.47
C SER A 243 -25.68 -1.10 -1.71
N ARG A 244 -26.95 -1.52 -1.66
CA ARG A 244 -27.32 -2.84 -1.12
C ARG A 244 -26.59 -3.98 -1.86
N ALA A 245 -26.33 -3.81 -3.16
CA ALA A 245 -25.60 -4.79 -3.96
C ALA A 245 -24.13 -4.88 -3.54
N ASP A 246 -23.48 -3.74 -3.27
CA ASP A 246 -22.11 -3.70 -2.75
C ASP A 246 -22.02 -4.39 -1.38
N ALA A 247 -22.97 -4.11 -0.49
CA ALA A 247 -23.06 -4.75 0.82
C ALA A 247 -23.26 -6.27 0.71
N ALA A 248 -24.10 -6.74 -0.22
CA ALA A 248 -24.32 -8.17 -0.47
C ALA A 248 -23.08 -8.85 -1.02
N ALA A 249 -22.39 -8.23 -1.97
CA ALA A 249 -21.17 -8.78 -2.53
C ALA A 249 -20.01 -8.79 -1.51
N ALA A 250 -19.88 -7.76 -0.66
CA ALA A 250 -18.93 -7.75 0.44
C ALA A 250 -19.25 -8.82 1.51
N CYS A 251 -20.53 -9.03 1.82
CA CYS A 251 -20.97 -10.09 2.72
C CYS A 251 -20.63 -11.48 2.17
N ALA A 252 -20.91 -11.72 0.89
CA ALA A 252 -20.58 -12.97 0.21
C ALA A 252 -19.05 -13.22 0.18
N ALA A 253 -18.27 -12.17 -0.09
CA ALA A 253 -16.80 -12.24 -0.05
C ALA A 253 -16.29 -12.63 1.35
N ALA A 254 -16.78 -11.99 2.41
CA ALA A 254 -16.40 -12.32 3.79
C ALA A 254 -16.75 -13.77 4.17
N VAL A 255 -17.94 -14.24 3.79
CA VAL A 255 -18.36 -15.64 4.01
C VAL A 255 -17.47 -16.62 3.24
N ALA A 256 -17.13 -16.31 1.99
CA ALA A 256 -16.23 -17.13 1.19
C ALA A 256 -14.82 -17.20 1.81
N SER A 257 -14.28 -16.07 2.29
CA SER A 257 -12.97 -16.04 2.94
C SER A 257 -12.94 -16.82 4.26
N LEU A 258 -13.98 -16.73 5.09
CA LEU A 258 -14.12 -17.55 6.31
C LEU A 258 -14.09 -19.05 6.00
N SER A 259 -14.73 -19.44 4.90
CA SER A 259 -14.79 -20.85 4.48
C SER A 259 -13.48 -21.35 3.86
N ALA A 260 -12.79 -20.48 3.11
CA ALA A 260 -11.54 -20.82 2.44
C ALA A 260 -10.31 -20.79 3.37
N TYR A 261 -10.35 -19.97 4.44
CA TYR A 261 -9.25 -19.79 5.39
C TYR A 261 -9.73 -20.03 6.84
N PRO A 262 -10.25 -21.22 7.16
CA PRO A 262 -10.80 -21.49 8.50
C PRO A 262 -9.74 -21.51 9.61
N ASP A 263 -8.46 -21.64 9.24
CA ASP A 263 -7.31 -21.75 10.15
C ASP A 263 -6.44 -20.49 10.20
N ASP A 264 -6.80 -19.43 9.44
CA ASP A 264 -6.12 -18.15 9.49
C ASP A 264 -6.88 -17.15 10.39
N GLU A 265 -6.32 -16.85 11.56
CA GLU A 265 -6.96 -15.93 12.52
C GLU A 265 -7.13 -14.53 11.93
N GLY A 266 -6.16 -14.04 11.14
CA GLY A 266 -6.20 -12.71 10.55
C GLY A 266 -7.34 -12.54 9.56
N VAL A 267 -7.52 -13.52 8.67
CA VAL A 267 -8.66 -13.57 7.74
C VAL A 267 -9.98 -13.66 8.48
N ASN A 268 -10.07 -14.51 9.53
CA ASN A 268 -11.29 -14.65 10.32
C ASN A 268 -11.66 -13.33 11.03
N VAL A 269 -10.70 -12.65 11.63
CA VAL A 269 -10.91 -11.34 12.26
C VAL A 269 -11.40 -10.32 11.25
N ALA A 270 -10.74 -10.20 10.08
CA ALA A 270 -11.12 -9.24 9.06
C ALA A 270 -12.51 -9.52 8.45
N ALA A 271 -12.81 -10.79 8.17
CA ALA A 271 -14.11 -11.17 7.64
C ALA A 271 -15.24 -10.90 8.65
N LEU A 272 -15.04 -11.25 9.92
CA LEU A 272 -16.03 -10.99 10.96
C LEU A 272 -16.20 -9.49 11.23
N LEU A 273 -15.13 -8.70 11.15
CA LEU A 273 -15.22 -7.24 11.23
C LEU A 273 -16.05 -6.67 10.06
N ALA A 274 -15.86 -7.17 8.85
CA ALA A 274 -16.66 -6.77 7.70
C ALA A 274 -18.15 -7.09 7.89
N LEU A 275 -18.46 -8.31 8.33
CA LEU A 275 -19.83 -8.72 8.63
C LEU A 275 -20.44 -7.90 9.78
N ALA A 276 -19.70 -7.66 10.86
CA ALA A 276 -20.16 -6.85 11.98
C ALA A 276 -20.43 -5.39 11.58
N SER A 277 -19.61 -4.84 10.67
CA SER A 277 -19.79 -3.49 10.15
C SER A 277 -21.03 -3.38 9.27
N LEU A 278 -21.26 -4.36 8.39
CA LEU A 278 -22.50 -4.47 7.61
C LEU A 278 -23.75 -4.65 8.49
N ALA A 279 -23.64 -5.38 9.60
CA ALA A 279 -24.73 -5.58 10.55
C ALA A 279 -25.13 -4.29 11.30
N ARG A 280 -24.17 -3.38 11.50
CA ARG A 280 -24.39 -2.07 12.13
C ARG A 280 -24.94 -1.04 11.13
N ALA A 281 -24.59 -1.17 9.85
CA ALA A 281 -25.07 -0.32 8.77
C ALA A 281 -26.55 -0.59 8.44
N ALA A 282 -27.11 0.22 7.55
CA ALA A 282 -28.50 0.07 7.06
C ALA A 282 -28.74 -1.25 6.28
N HIS A 283 -27.71 -2.09 6.12
CA HIS A 283 -27.71 -3.31 5.32
C HIS A 283 -27.87 -4.59 6.15
N ALA A 284 -28.28 -4.51 7.42
CA ALA A 284 -28.42 -5.69 8.29
C ALA A 284 -29.25 -6.84 7.69
N THR A 285 -30.26 -6.53 6.87
CA THR A 285 -31.09 -7.52 6.18
C THR A 285 -30.31 -8.40 5.20
N VAL A 286 -29.24 -7.87 4.60
CA VAL A 286 -28.37 -8.60 3.65
C VAL A 286 -27.70 -9.81 4.32
N LEU A 287 -27.38 -9.71 5.61
CA LEU A 287 -26.75 -10.82 6.34
C LEU A 287 -27.71 -12.01 6.50
N HIS A 288 -29.02 -11.77 6.51
CA HIS A 288 -30.01 -12.84 6.56
C HIS A 288 -30.03 -13.59 5.23
N ASP A 289 -30.04 -12.84 4.13
CA ASP A 289 -30.10 -13.36 2.76
C ASP A 289 -28.85 -14.23 2.45
N CYS A 290 -27.69 -13.90 3.03
CA CYS A 290 -26.43 -14.60 2.79
C CYS A 290 -26.16 -15.80 3.71
N GLY A 291 -27.08 -16.17 4.62
CA GLY A 291 -26.92 -17.36 5.46
C GLY A 291 -25.74 -17.30 6.46
N VAL A 292 -25.34 -16.11 6.89
CA VAL A 292 -24.10 -15.84 7.63
C VAL A 292 -23.98 -16.58 8.99
N ARG A 293 -25.12 -16.94 9.60
CA ARG A 293 -25.19 -17.48 10.97
C ARG A 293 -24.30 -18.70 11.21
N ASP A 294 -24.37 -19.69 10.34
CA ASP A 294 -23.69 -20.98 10.55
C ASP A 294 -22.17 -20.81 10.42
N VAL A 295 -21.72 -20.01 9.45
CA VAL A 295 -20.29 -19.73 9.22
C VAL A 295 -19.67 -18.93 10.38
N VAL A 296 -20.37 -17.91 10.89
CA VAL A 296 -19.92 -17.16 12.07
C VAL A 296 -19.84 -18.03 13.31
N THR A 297 -20.83 -18.92 13.51
CA THR A 297 -20.84 -19.84 14.65
C THR A 297 -19.68 -20.82 14.57
N CYS A 298 -19.33 -21.30 13.37
CA CYS A 298 -18.18 -22.18 13.17
C CYS A 298 -16.86 -21.44 13.50
N ALA A 299 -16.70 -20.20 13.01
CA ALA A 299 -15.51 -19.39 13.29
C ALA A 299 -15.33 -19.11 14.79
N THR A 300 -16.40 -18.74 15.51
CA THR A 300 -16.33 -18.50 16.96
C THR A 300 -16.05 -19.78 17.76
N GLN A 301 -16.57 -20.93 17.34
CA GLN A 301 -16.24 -22.20 17.97
C GLN A 301 -14.78 -22.62 17.74
N ARG A 302 -14.23 -22.31 16.55
CA ARG A 302 -12.85 -22.67 16.22
C ARG A 302 -11.82 -21.83 16.95
N TYR A 303 -12.14 -20.57 17.26
CA TYR A 303 -11.27 -19.64 17.99
C TYR A 303 -11.87 -19.18 19.33
N PRO A 304 -12.04 -20.08 20.32
CA PRO A 304 -12.70 -19.75 21.58
C PRO A 304 -11.95 -18.71 22.43
N HIS A 305 -10.63 -18.56 22.21
CA HIS A 305 -9.78 -17.65 22.97
C HIS A 305 -9.48 -16.32 22.24
N SER A 306 -9.85 -16.18 20.97
CA SER A 306 -9.62 -14.95 20.22
C SER A 306 -10.69 -13.91 20.58
N ARG A 307 -10.29 -12.89 21.35
CA ARG A 307 -11.20 -11.83 21.81
C ARG A 307 -11.91 -11.13 20.65
N ASN A 308 -11.19 -10.87 19.56
CA ASN A 308 -11.73 -10.17 18.38
C ASN A 308 -12.77 -11.03 17.67
N ILE A 309 -12.48 -12.31 17.42
CA ILE A 309 -13.40 -13.24 16.76
C ILE A 309 -14.68 -13.40 17.59
N GLN A 310 -14.56 -13.58 18.90
CA GLN A 310 -15.74 -13.67 19.78
C GLN A 310 -16.57 -12.39 19.74
N ALA A 311 -15.92 -11.22 19.92
CA ALA A 311 -16.62 -9.94 19.96
C ALA A 311 -17.36 -9.63 18.65
N PHE A 312 -16.69 -9.78 17.50
CA PHE A 312 -17.33 -9.53 16.21
C PHE A 312 -18.38 -10.58 15.86
N GLY A 313 -18.11 -11.86 16.18
CA GLY A 313 -19.07 -12.94 15.99
C GLY A 313 -20.37 -12.71 16.78
N GLU A 314 -20.27 -12.33 18.05
CA GLU A 314 -21.43 -11.98 18.88
C GLU A 314 -22.21 -10.80 18.32
N GLN A 315 -21.52 -9.72 17.90
CA GLN A 315 -22.17 -8.56 17.27
C GLN A 315 -22.99 -8.95 16.04
N VAL A 316 -22.46 -9.82 15.19
CA VAL A 316 -23.18 -10.33 14.02
C VAL A 316 -24.38 -11.18 14.45
N LEU A 317 -24.19 -12.15 15.35
CA LEU A 317 -25.23 -13.09 15.77
C LEU A 317 -26.41 -12.42 16.49
N GLN A 318 -26.16 -11.36 17.27
CA GLN A 318 -27.19 -10.57 17.96
C GLN A 318 -28.10 -9.82 16.99
N ARG A 319 -27.58 -9.43 15.82
CA ARG A 319 -28.33 -8.70 14.79
C ARG A 319 -29.11 -9.60 13.84
N LEU A 320 -28.84 -10.90 13.85
CA LEU A 320 -29.59 -11.89 13.08
C LEU A 320 -30.86 -12.33 13.84
N PRO A 321 -32.04 -12.44 13.18
CA PRO A 321 -33.26 -12.91 13.79
C PRO A 321 -33.05 -14.32 14.32
N ARG A 322 -33.59 -14.60 15.52
CA ARG A 322 -33.52 -15.93 16.13
C ARG A 322 -34.15 -16.94 15.17
N ARG A 323 -33.55 -18.13 15.02
CA ARG A 323 -34.13 -19.23 14.21
C ARG A 323 -35.60 -19.37 14.62
N SER A 324 -36.53 -19.14 13.69
CA SER A 324 -37.91 -19.55 13.92
C SER A 324 -37.86 -21.05 14.16
N LYS A 325 -38.32 -21.50 15.34
CA LYS A 325 -38.60 -22.91 15.55
C LYS A 325 -39.60 -23.28 14.47
N ARG A 326 -39.15 -23.90 13.37
CA ARG A 326 -40.06 -24.54 12.42
C ARG A 326 -40.94 -25.45 13.27
N ALA A 327 -42.23 -25.12 13.32
CA ALA A 327 -43.24 -26.00 13.88
C ALA A 327 -43.08 -27.36 13.17
N ARG A 328 -42.87 -28.40 13.96
CA ARG A 328 -43.00 -29.78 13.50
C ARG A 328 -44.45 -30.05 13.14
#